data_AF-A0A966JJK9-F1
#
_entry.id   AF-A0A966JJK9-F1
#
_cell.length_a   1.000
_cell.length_b   1.000
_cell.length_c   1.000
_cell.angle_alpha   90.00
_cell.angle_beta   90.00
_cell.angle_gamma   90.00
#
_symmetry.space_group_name_H-M   'P 1'
#
loop_
_entity.id
_entity.type
_entity.pdbx_description
1 polymer ?
#
loop_
_entity_poly.entity_id
_entity_poly.type
_entity_poly.pdbx_seq_one_letter_code
_entity_poly.pdbx_strand_id
1 'polypeptide(L)'
;METLTVPKGGTPPVIESRSELLAAVEALKAGAGPIAIDAERASGYRYSARAYLIQIFRRGGGLHLLDPIALGEAPELNQLNDLLSSEESVIHASSQDLDCLREIGLDPKILFDTELGARIAGCERVGLGALCENLLGLQIAKEHSAVDWSYRPLKQEWLDYAALDVAVLLDIRDEVEKLLSDTGKLEWAKEEFNNSLKITPPRVKREPWRRVSGMHQIKSRFELALVREIWTARDKVARDLDIAPGRLLSDAVIIELVQKKPQSFEELLELKVVRERIRHDYQKSELKTWWKILSGGYEIDQSHWPEMRARGDGVPP
;
A
#
# COMPACT_ATOMS: atom_id res chain seq x y z
N MET A 1 -4.52 29.38 -12.32
CA MET A 1 -4.28 27.94 -12.42
C MET A 1 -5.64 27.28 -12.49
N GLU A 2 -5.88 26.45 -13.50
CA GLU A 2 -7.13 25.69 -13.60
C GLU A 2 -7.09 24.57 -12.55
N THR A 3 -8.18 24.40 -11.78
CA THR A 3 -8.29 23.31 -10.82
C THR A 3 -9.12 22.19 -11.45
N LEU A 4 -8.51 21.01 -11.58
CA LEU A 4 -9.16 19.80 -12.06
C LEU A 4 -9.72 19.02 -10.86
N THR A 5 -11.03 18.82 -10.88
CA THR A 5 -11.76 17.95 -9.94
C THR A 5 -12.24 16.67 -10.59
N VAL A 6 -12.24 16.61 -11.93
CA VAL A 6 -12.56 15.44 -12.75
C VAL A 6 -11.68 15.46 -14.00
N PRO A 7 -11.39 14.30 -14.62
CA PRO A 7 -10.70 14.24 -15.91
C PRO A 7 -11.49 14.99 -16.99
N LYS A 8 -10.79 15.56 -18.00
CA LYS A 8 -11.44 16.28 -19.11
C LYS A 8 -12.46 15.44 -19.88
N GLY A 9 -12.24 14.12 -19.97
CA GLY A 9 -13.15 13.16 -20.61
C GLY A 9 -14.23 12.59 -19.69
N GLY A 10 -14.32 13.07 -18.45
CA GLY A 10 -15.11 12.46 -17.40
C GLY A 10 -14.44 11.21 -16.80
N THR A 11 -15.01 10.75 -15.69
CA THR A 11 -14.58 9.53 -14.99
C THR A 11 -15.32 8.34 -15.59
N PRO A 12 -14.63 7.32 -16.14
CA PRO A 12 -15.27 6.15 -16.70
C PRO A 12 -15.91 5.28 -15.59
N PRO A 13 -16.87 4.40 -15.93
CA PRO A 13 -17.35 3.39 -15.00
C PRO A 13 -16.23 2.42 -14.62
N VAL A 14 -16.36 1.81 -13.43
CA VAL A 14 -15.45 0.75 -12.98
C VAL A 14 -15.69 -0.52 -13.80
N ILE A 15 -14.61 -1.12 -14.29
CA ILE A 15 -14.58 -2.39 -15.00
C ILE A 15 -14.59 -3.51 -13.98
N GLU A 16 -15.68 -4.28 -13.97
CA GLU A 16 -15.92 -5.36 -13.01
C GLU A 16 -16.10 -6.72 -13.70
N SER A 17 -16.21 -6.76 -15.03
CA SER A 17 -16.40 -7.97 -15.82
C SER A 17 -15.30 -8.23 -16.84
N ARG A 18 -15.14 -9.51 -17.21
CA ARG A 18 -14.18 -9.95 -18.24
C ARG A 18 -14.43 -9.33 -19.61
N SER A 19 -15.69 -9.14 -19.99
CA SER A 19 -16.06 -8.51 -21.27
C SER A 19 -15.67 -7.04 -21.32
N GLU A 20 -15.84 -6.32 -20.20
CA GLU A 20 -15.42 -4.92 -20.08
C GLU A 20 -13.90 -4.82 -20.08
N LEU A 21 -13.21 -5.73 -19.37
CA LEU A 21 -11.74 -5.80 -19.38
C LEU A 21 -11.19 -6.06 -20.79
N LEU A 22 -11.79 -6.98 -21.54
CA LEU A 22 -11.39 -7.24 -22.92
C LEU A 22 -11.57 -5.99 -23.80
N ALA A 23 -12.71 -5.29 -23.68
CA ALA A 23 -12.96 -4.06 -24.43
C ALA A 23 -11.95 -2.96 -24.08
N ALA A 24 -11.60 -2.82 -22.80
CA ALA A 24 -10.58 -1.89 -22.34
C ALA A 24 -9.20 -2.23 -22.89
N VAL A 25 -8.81 -3.51 -22.90
CA VAL A 25 -7.54 -3.97 -23.50
C VAL A 25 -7.48 -3.65 -24.99
N GLU A 26 -8.56 -3.89 -25.75
CA GLU A 26 -8.60 -3.53 -27.17
C GLU A 26 -8.53 -2.02 -27.40
N ALA A 27 -9.17 -1.22 -26.56
CA ALA A 27 -9.02 0.24 -26.61
C ALA A 27 -7.58 0.67 -26.31
N LEU A 28 -6.95 0.12 -25.28
CA LEU A 28 -5.55 0.38 -24.94
C LEU A 28 -4.58 -0.01 -26.07
N LYS A 29 -4.82 -1.13 -26.77
CA LYS A 29 -4.04 -1.54 -27.95
C LYS A 29 -4.20 -0.59 -29.15
N ALA A 30 -5.34 0.08 -29.28
CA ALA A 30 -5.58 1.07 -30.33
C ALA A 30 -4.87 2.42 -30.07
N GLY A 31 -4.51 2.69 -28.80
CA GLY A 31 -3.66 3.81 -28.42
C GLY A 31 -2.19 3.60 -28.80
N ALA A 32 -1.37 4.65 -28.65
CA ALA A 32 0.05 4.60 -28.98
C ALA A 32 0.91 5.27 -27.89
N GLY A 33 2.17 4.83 -27.78
CA GLY A 33 3.12 5.36 -26.83
C GLY A 33 2.92 4.83 -25.40
N PRO A 34 3.48 5.52 -24.39
CA PRO A 34 3.51 5.07 -23.01
C PRO A 34 2.12 4.91 -22.39
N ILE A 35 2.03 4.08 -21.34
CA ILE A 35 0.81 3.74 -20.61
C ILE A 35 0.96 4.21 -19.17
N ALA A 36 0.12 5.13 -18.72
CA ALA A 36 0.05 5.56 -17.33
C ALA A 36 -0.69 4.51 -16.50
N ILE A 37 -0.13 4.17 -15.34
CA ILE A 37 -0.70 3.19 -14.40
C ILE A 37 -0.58 3.72 -12.98
N ASP A 38 -1.64 3.52 -12.20
CA ASP A 38 -1.64 3.72 -10.77
C ASP A 38 -2.46 2.61 -10.08
N ALA A 39 -2.33 2.46 -8.76
CA ALA A 39 -3.06 1.46 -7.99
C ALA A 39 -3.40 1.93 -6.57
N GLU A 40 -4.63 1.66 -6.16
CA GLU A 40 -5.14 2.04 -4.85
C GLU A 40 -5.21 0.86 -3.89
N ARG A 41 -4.81 1.11 -2.63
CA ARG A 41 -4.73 0.10 -1.57
C ARG A 41 -5.46 0.57 -0.33
N ALA A 42 -6.08 -0.34 0.40
CA ALA A 42 -6.74 -0.06 1.68
C ALA A 42 -5.74 -0.01 2.87
N SER A 43 -4.65 0.73 2.71
CA SER A 43 -3.54 0.80 3.66
C SER A 43 -4.01 1.29 5.04
N GLY A 44 -3.67 0.54 6.09
CA GLY A 44 -4.12 0.85 7.45
C GLY A 44 -5.57 0.45 7.75
N TYR A 45 -6.30 -0.09 6.77
CA TYR A 45 -7.60 -0.73 6.94
C TYR A 45 -7.50 -2.25 6.81
N ARG A 46 -6.77 -2.73 5.80
CA ARG A 46 -6.56 -4.14 5.45
C ARG A 46 -5.16 -4.62 5.79
N TYR A 47 -5.00 -5.95 5.89
CA TYR A 47 -3.69 -6.57 6.12
C TYR A 47 -2.93 -6.69 4.82
N SER A 48 -3.62 -7.18 3.79
CA SER A 48 -3.12 -7.29 2.43
C SER A 48 -2.75 -5.91 1.88
N ALA A 49 -1.66 -5.89 1.09
CA ALA A 49 -1.26 -4.74 0.30
C ALA A 49 -1.79 -4.82 -1.15
N ARG A 50 -2.74 -5.73 -1.42
CA ARG A 50 -3.33 -5.93 -2.75
C ARG A 50 -4.00 -4.66 -3.25
N ALA A 51 -4.03 -4.49 -4.56
CA ALA A 51 -4.77 -3.43 -5.20
C ALA A 51 -6.28 -3.67 -5.02
N TYR A 52 -7.02 -2.59 -4.81
CA TYR A 52 -8.49 -2.55 -4.78
C TYR A 52 -9.08 -1.72 -5.92
N LEU A 53 -8.25 -0.93 -6.62
CA LEU A 53 -8.57 -0.24 -7.86
C LEU A 53 -7.25 -0.08 -8.63
N ILE A 54 -7.28 -0.23 -9.94
CA ILE A 54 -6.14 0.03 -10.83
C ILE A 54 -6.61 0.99 -11.90
N GLN A 55 -5.85 2.06 -12.11
CA GLN A 55 -6.15 3.08 -13.09
C GLN A 55 -5.17 2.97 -14.23
N ILE A 56 -5.66 3.01 -15.46
CA ILE A 56 -4.83 2.87 -16.65
C ILE A 56 -5.25 3.93 -17.67
N PHE A 57 -4.28 4.66 -18.19
CA PHE A 57 -4.51 5.65 -19.24
C PHE A 57 -3.50 5.51 -20.37
N ARG A 58 -3.99 5.59 -21.61
CA ARG A 58 -3.15 5.68 -22.81
C ARG A 58 -3.71 6.71 -23.79
N ARG A 59 -2.85 7.55 -24.36
CA ARG A 59 -3.25 8.48 -25.44
C ARG A 59 -3.79 7.69 -26.64
N GLY A 60 -5.02 8.01 -27.06
CA GLY A 60 -5.74 7.27 -28.10
C GLY A 60 -6.37 5.94 -27.65
N GLY A 61 -6.07 5.47 -26.43
CA GLY A 61 -6.65 4.24 -25.85
C GLY A 61 -7.60 4.46 -24.68
N GLY A 62 -7.67 5.69 -24.15
CA GLY A 62 -8.62 6.09 -23.14
C GLY A 62 -8.15 5.84 -21.70
N LEU A 63 -9.03 6.21 -20.77
CA LEU A 63 -8.88 6.06 -19.32
C LEU A 63 -9.78 4.92 -18.86
N HIS A 64 -9.26 4.03 -18.02
CA HIS A 64 -9.93 2.83 -17.53
C HIS A 64 -9.69 2.66 -16.03
N LEU A 65 -10.72 2.24 -15.30
CA LEU A 65 -10.66 1.95 -13.86
C LEU A 65 -11.03 0.48 -13.65
N LEU A 66 -10.11 -0.34 -13.19
CA LEU A 66 -10.28 -1.78 -13.05
C LEU A 66 -10.48 -2.15 -11.58
N ASP A 67 -11.53 -2.92 -11.27
CA ASP A 67 -11.67 -3.53 -9.95
C ASP A 67 -11.04 -4.94 -9.94
N PRO A 68 -9.80 -5.10 -9.43
CA PRO A 68 -9.13 -6.41 -9.39
C PRO A 68 -9.87 -7.42 -8.49
N ILE A 69 -10.66 -6.97 -7.52
CA ILE A 69 -11.42 -7.85 -6.63
C ILE A 69 -12.60 -8.48 -7.38
N ALA A 70 -13.31 -7.70 -8.18
CA ALA A 70 -14.42 -8.19 -8.99
C ALA A 70 -13.93 -9.07 -10.16
N LEU A 71 -12.81 -8.69 -10.77
CA LEU A 71 -12.22 -9.41 -11.91
C LEU A 71 -11.62 -10.77 -11.53
N GLY A 72 -11.03 -10.88 -10.34
CA GLY A 72 -10.36 -12.10 -9.87
C GLY A 72 -9.27 -12.57 -10.85
N GLU A 73 -9.15 -13.89 -11.03
CA GLU A 73 -8.19 -14.49 -11.99
C GLU A 73 -8.73 -14.45 -13.43
N ALA A 74 -8.90 -13.25 -13.99
CA ALA A 74 -9.33 -13.06 -15.37
C ALA A 74 -8.18 -13.32 -16.36
N PRO A 75 -8.30 -14.27 -17.32
CA PRO A 75 -7.26 -14.53 -18.32
C PRO A 75 -6.91 -13.32 -19.19
N GLU A 76 -7.84 -12.37 -19.34
CA GLU A 76 -7.65 -11.12 -20.05
C GLU A 76 -6.58 -10.22 -19.39
N LEU A 77 -6.29 -10.40 -18.09
CA LEU A 77 -5.17 -9.74 -17.42
C LEU A 77 -3.82 -10.12 -18.05
N ASN A 78 -3.68 -11.33 -18.62
CA ASN A 78 -2.47 -11.71 -19.34
C ASN A 78 -2.30 -10.87 -20.61
N GLN A 79 -3.40 -10.56 -21.32
CA GLN A 79 -3.33 -9.71 -22.51
C GLN A 79 -2.98 -8.27 -22.17
N LEU A 80 -3.49 -7.78 -21.03
CA LEU A 80 -3.09 -6.48 -20.49
C LEU A 80 -1.60 -6.50 -20.13
N ASN A 81 -1.13 -7.55 -19.45
CA ASN A 81 0.28 -7.70 -19.08
C ASN A 81 1.20 -7.79 -20.31
N ASP A 82 0.80 -8.49 -21.37
CA ASP A 82 1.57 -8.56 -22.62
C ASP A 82 1.77 -7.16 -23.21
N LEU A 83 0.72 -6.34 -23.19
CA LEU A 83 0.79 -4.95 -23.63
C LEU A 83 1.76 -4.15 -22.73
N LEU A 84 1.59 -4.20 -21.41
CA LEU A 84 2.45 -3.50 -20.43
C LEU A 84 3.91 -3.96 -20.44
N SER A 85 4.15 -5.20 -20.86
CA SER A 85 5.49 -5.76 -21.00
C SER A 85 6.20 -5.28 -22.28
N SER A 86 5.43 -4.84 -23.28
CA SER A 86 5.95 -4.38 -24.57
C SER A 86 6.08 -2.86 -24.69
N GLU A 87 5.42 -2.11 -23.81
CA GLU A 87 5.33 -0.65 -23.85
C GLU A 87 5.94 -0.02 -22.57
N GLU A 88 6.33 1.25 -22.66
CA GLU A 88 6.74 2.01 -21.46
C GLU A 88 5.54 2.22 -20.53
N SER A 89 5.65 1.70 -19.31
CA SER A 89 4.71 1.99 -18.23
C SER A 89 5.18 3.21 -17.46
N VAL A 90 4.30 4.18 -17.28
CA VAL A 90 4.54 5.41 -16.53
C VAL A 90 3.83 5.29 -15.19
N ILE A 91 4.59 5.32 -14.10
CA ILE A 91 4.08 5.22 -12.73
C ILE A 91 4.65 6.39 -11.92
N HIS A 92 3.88 6.91 -10.97
CA HIS A 92 4.39 7.87 -10.00
C HIS A 92 4.80 7.12 -8.73
N ALA A 93 6.06 7.21 -8.29
CA ALA A 93 6.52 6.52 -7.07
C ALA A 93 6.44 4.98 -7.16
N SER A 94 6.86 4.40 -8.29
CA SER A 94 6.67 3.00 -8.70
C SER A 94 6.96 1.93 -7.63
N SER A 95 7.90 2.20 -6.72
CA SER A 95 8.18 1.34 -5.57
C SER A 95 6.98 1.03 -4.67
N GLN A 96 5.91 1.84 -4.74
CA GLN A 96 4.69 1.66 -3.96
C GLN A 96 3.67 0.73 -4.64
N ASP A 97 3.68 0.66 -5.97
CA ASP A 97 2.61 0.00 -6.74
C ASP A 97 3.06 -1.28 -7.44
N LEU A 98 4.34 -1.41 -7.79
CA LEU A 98 4.85 -2.57 -8.54
C LEU A 98 4.53 -3.90 -7.87
N ASP A 99 4.63 -3.99 -6.53
CA ASP A 99 4.36 -5.23 -5.81
C ASP A 99 2.89 -5.65 -5.91
N CYS A 100 1.93 -4.71 -5.74
CA CYS A 100 0.51 -5.05 -5.83
C CYS A 100 0.05 -5.28 -7.28
N LEU A 101 0.67 -4.63 -8.26
CA LEU A 101 0.45 -4.90 -9.68
C LEU A 101 0.91 -6.32 -10.03
N ARG A 102 2.11 -6.72 -9.58
CA ARG A 102 2.65 -8.07 -9.82
C ARG A 102 1.83 -9.17 -9.14
N GLU A 103 1.27 -8.89 -7.97
CA GLU A 103 0.39 -9.83 -7.27
C GLU A 103 -0.80 -10.26 -8.13
N ILE A 104 -1.30 -9.37 -9.00
CA ILE A 104 -2.42 -9.67 -9.91
C ILE A 104 -1.96 -10.04 -11.35
N GLY A 105 -0.66 -10.27 -11.55
CA GLY A 105 -0.10 -10.68 -12.84
C GLY A 105 0.27 -9.55 -13.81
N LEU A 106 0.28 -8.29 -13.36
CA LEU A 106 0.77 -7.15 -14.15
C LEU A 106 2.22 -6.83 -13.76
N ASP A 107 3.16 -7.09 -14.67
CA ASP A 107 4.60 -6.96 -14.42
C ASP A 107 5.29 -6.15 -15.54
N PRO A 108 5.19 -4.80 -15.50
CA PRO A 108 5.84 -3.92 -16.46
C PRO A 108 7.33 -4.23 -16.66
N LYS A 109 7.80 -4.11 -17.91
CA LYS A 109 9.21 -4.37 -18.27
C LYS A 109 10.00 -3.13 -18.66
N ILE A 110 9.30 -2.07 -18.99
CA ILE A 110 9.86 -0.77 -19.36
C ILE A 110 9.15 0.25 -18.45
N LEU A 111 9.92 1.02 -17.69
CA LEU A 111 9.38 1.90 -16.66
C LEU A 111 9.89 3.32 -16.84
N PHE A 112 8.98 4.28 -16.66
CA PHE A 112 9.29 5.67 -16.38
C PHE A 112 8.66 6.05 -15.04
N ASP A 113 9.49 6.25 -14.01
CA ASP A 113 9.01 6.69 -12.70
C ASP A 113 9.08 8.22 -12.62
N THR A 114 7.92 8.88 -12.62
CA THR A 114 7.87 10.35 -12.66
C THR A 114 8.34 11.01 -11.36
N GLU A 115 8.17 10.37 -10.20
CA GLU A 115 8.66 10.91 -8.92
C GLU A 115 10.19 10.84 -8.87
N LEU A 116 10.74 9.67 -9.18
CA LEU A 116 12.18 9.44 -9.20
C LEU A 116 12.86 10.27 -10.30
N GLY A 117 12.26 10.33 -11.48
CA GLY A 117 12.74 11.15 -12.59
C GLY A 117 12.78 12.63 -12.22
N ALA A 118 11.71 13.17 -11.63
CA ALA A 118 11.68 14.55 -11.18
C ALA A 118 12.71 14.84 -10.07
N ARG A 119 12.93 13.88 -9.16
CA ARG A 119 13.98 13.99 -8.13
C ARG A 119 15.37 14.07 -8.74
N ILE A 120 15.67 13.23 -9.73
CA ILE A 120 16.96 13.23 -10.45
C ILE A 120 17.11 14.52 -11.26
N ALA A 121 16.05 14.98 -11.92
CA ALA A 121 16.02 16.25 -12.64
C ALA A 121 16.34 17.44 -11.71
N GLY A 122 16.00 17.34 -10.43
CA GLY A 122 16.31 18.34 -9.40
C GLY A 122 15.09 19.17 -8.97
N CYS A 123 13.88 18.67 -9.19
CA CYS A 123 12.66 19.32 -8.70
C CYS A 123 12.62 19.33 -7.16
N GLU A 124 12.33 20.50 -6.56
CA GLU A 124 12.27 20.64 -5.09
C GLU A 124 11.14 19.83 -4.45
N ARG A 125 9.99 19.76 -5.13
CA ARG A 125 8.80 19.02 -4.70
C ARG A 125 8.42 18.04 -5.80
N VAL A 126 8.41 16.75 -5.46
CA VAL A 126 8.26 15.65 -6.44
C VAL A 126 6.93 14.91 -6.36
N GLY A 127 6.08 15.19 -5.39
CA GLY A 127 4.76 14.55 -5.33
C GLY A 127 3.87 14.98 -6.50
N LEU A 128 3.00 14.08 -6.97
CA LEU A 128 2.19 14.23 -8.19
C LEU A 128 1.51 15.60 -8.31
N GLY A 129 0.78 16.03 -7.27
CA GLY A 129 0.12 17.33 -7.29
C GLY A 129 1.07 18.52 -7.39
N ALA A 130 2.27 18.43 -6.81
CA ALA A 130 3.28 19.49 -6.95
C ALA A 130 3.90 19.51 -8.36
N LEU A 131 4.10 18.35 -8.98
CA LEU A 131 4.55 18.27 -10.38
C LEU A 131 3.48 18.80 -11.33
N CYS A 132 2.21 18.48 -11.09
CA CYS A 132 1.09 19.02 -11.86
C CYS A 132 1.06 20.56 -11.81
N GLU A 133 1.20 21.14 -10.60
CA GLU A 133 1.25 22.60 -10.42
C GLU A 133 2.45 23.22 -11.14
N ASN A 134 3.64 22.67 -10.91
CA ASN A 134 4.89 23.29 -11.34
C ASN A 134 5.20 23.09 -12.84
N LEU A 135 4.85 21.93 -13.40
CA LEU A 135 5.19 21.57 -14.78
C LEU A 135 4.04 21.83 -15.75
N LEU A 136 2.80 21.59 -15.32
CA LEU A 136 1.62 21.73 -16.19
C LEU A 136 0.81 23.00 -15.92
N GLY A 137 1.07 23.69 -14.81
CA GLY A 137 0.25 24.85 -14.41
C GLY A 137 -1.19 24.45 -14.08
N LEU A 138 -1.39 23.25 -13.55
CA LEU A 138 -2.68 22.67 -13.19
C LEU A 138 -2.70 22.33 -11.71
N GLN A 139 -3.85 22.51 -11.06
CA GLN A 139 -4.05 22.07 -9.69
C GLN A 139 -4.99 20.86 -9.68
N ILE A 140 -4.60 19.76 -9.04
CA ILE A 140 -5.48 18.60 -8.81
C ILE A 140 -5.98 18.62 -7.36
N ALA A 141 -7.25 18.28 -7.15
CA ALA A 141 -7.83 18.19 -5.81
C ALA A 141 -7.20 17.02 -5.03
N LYS A 142 -6.62 17.29 -3.85
CA LYS A 142 -5.88 16.29 -3.03
C LYS A 142 -6.77 15.55 -2.02
N GLU A 143 -7.98 15.19 -2.41
CA GLU A 143 -8.93 14.55 -1.49
C GLU A 143 -8.93 13.03 -1.70
N HIS A 144 -9.03 12.25 -0.62
CA HIS A 144 -9.28 10.79 -0.62
C HIS A 144 -8.10 9.80 -0.70
N SER A 145 -6.83 10.22 -0.66
CA SER A 145 -5.69 9.27 -0.66
C SER A 145 -5.61 8.31 0.56
N ALA A 146 -6.32 8.60 1.65
CA ALA A 146 -6.29 7.82 2.91
C ALA A 146 -7.64 7.15 3.26
N VAL A 147 -8.44 6.81 2.25
CA VAL A 147 -9.73 6.13 2.42
C VAL A 147 -9.60 4.61 2.43
N ASP A 148 -10.66 3.93 2.86
CA ASP A 148 -10.73 2.47 2.79
C ASP A 148 -11.16 2.04 1.37
N TRP A 149 -10.19 1.89 0.48
CA TRP A 149 -10.41 1.42 -0.90
C TRP A 149 -11.03 0.02 -1.00
N SER A 150 -11.13 -0.73 0.11
CA SER A 150 -11.84 -2.02 0.13
C SER A 150 -13.36 -1.87 0.17
N TYR A 151 -13.88 -0.66 0.35
CA TYR A 151 -15.32 -0.41 0.39
C TYR A 151 -15.97 -0.64 -0.99
N ARG A 152 -17.20 -1.18 -0.98
CA ARG A 152 -18.01 -1.40 -2.18
C ARG A 152 -19.47 -1.00 -1.93
N PRO A 153 -20.15 -0.34 -2.90
CA PRO A 153 -19.57 0.23 -4.12
C PRO A 153 -18.63 1.40 -3.80
N LEU A 154 -17.64 1.64 -4.66
CA LEU A 154 -16.74 2.80 -4.55
C LEU A 154 -17.54 4.09 -4.75
N LYS A 155 -17.18 5.14 -4.01
CA LYS A 155 -17.84 6.45 -4.14
C LYS A 155 -17.31 7.19 -5.36
N GLN A 156 -18.18 7.96 -6.03
CA GLN A 156 -17.80 8.73 -7.21
C GLN A 156 -16.62 9.68 -6.95
N GLU A 157 -16.60 10.37 -5.82
CA GLU A 157 -15.50 11.27 -5.41
C GLU A 157 -14.13 10.55 -5.33
N TRP A 158 -14.10 9.24 -5.00
CA TRP A 158 -12.87 8.45 -4.99
C TRP A 158 -12.46 8.05 -6.40
N LEU A 159 -13.43 7.70 -7.25
CA LEU A 159 -13.16 7.37 -8.65
C LEU A 159 -12.63 8.58 -9.42
N ASP A 160 -13.18 9.76 -9.17
CA ASP A 160 -12.74 11.02 -9.78
C ASP A 160 -11.29 11.35 -9.39
N TYR A 161 -10.95 11.17 -8.11
CA TYR A 161 -9.57 11.32 -7.60
C TYR A 161 -8.62 10.35 -8.32
N ALA A 162 -8.92 9.05 -8.29
CA ALA A 162 -8.00 8.05 -8.84
C ALA A 162 -7.85 8.18 -10.37
N ALA A 163 -8.92 8.56 -11.05
CA ALA A 163 -8.93 8.84 -12.47
C ALA A 163 -8.01 10.02 -12.83
N LEU A 164 -7.95 11.05 -12.00
CA LEU A 164 -7.07 12.20 -12.22
C LEU A 164 -5.59 11.83 -12.11
N ASP A 165 -5.23 10.91 -11.22
CA ASP A 165 -3.84 10.55 -10.96
C ASP A 165 -3.12 10.02 -12.21
N VAL A 166 -3.81 9.24 -13.05
CA VAL A 166 -3.27 8.78 -14.35
C VAL A 166 -3.59 9.70 -15.53
N ALA A 167 -4.65 10.52 -15.46
CA ALA A 167 -5.06 11.39 -16.56
C ALA A 167 -4.02 12.48 -16.88
N VAL A 168 -3.27 12.94 -15.87
CA VAL A 168 -2.20 13.95 -16.04
C VAL A 168 -0.81 13.32 -16.18
N LEU A 169 -0.67 12.02 -15.90
CA LEU A 169 0.62 11.39 -15.66
C LEU A 169 1.50 11.32 -16.90
N LEU A 170 0.92 11.11 -18.08
CA LEU A 170 1.67 11.11 -19.34
C LEU A 170 2.19 12.50 -19.71
N ASP A 171 1.45 13.56 -19.40
CA ASP A 171 1.90 14.93 -19.62
C ASP A 171 3.03 15.29 -18.63
N ILE A 172 2.93 14.85 -17.37
CA ILE A 172 4.01 14.99 -16.38
C ILE A 172 5.27 14.24 -16.85
N ARG A 173 5.11 13.01 -17.36
CA ARG A 173 6.23 12.21 -17.87
C ARG A 173 6.98 12.92 -18.99
N ASP A 174 6.28 13.54 -19.93
CA ASP A 174 6.91 14.25 -21.04
C ASP A 174 7.72 15.47 -20.55
N GLU A 175 7.19 16.24 -19.60
CA GLU A 175 7.93 17.37 -19.01
C GLU A 175 9.12 16.92 -18.15
N VAL A 176 8.98 15.82 -17.39
CA VAL A 176 10.08 15.27 -16.60
C VAL A 176 11.19 14.72 -17.52
N GLU A 177 10.84 14.02 -18.61
CA GLU A 177 11.82 13.55 -19.59
C GLU A 177 12.60 14.73 -20.19
N LYS A 178 11.90 15.80 -20.59
CA LYS A 178 12.52 17.01 -21.11
C LYS A 178 13.50 17.63 -20.11
N LEU A 179 13.12 17.76 -18.84
CA LEU A 179 14.02 18.27 -17.79
C LEU A 179 15.25 17.38 -17.60
N LEU A 180 15.08 16.06 -17.66
CA LEU A 180 16.19 15.10 -17.58
C LEU A 180 17.12 15.21 -18.80
N SER A 181 16.57 15.38 -20.01
CA SER A 181 17.35 15.60 -21.23
C SER A 181 18.12 16.91 -21.20
N ASP A 182 17.46 18.01 -20.82
CA ASP A 182 18.07 19.34 -20.75
C ASP A 182 19.20 19.42 -19.71
N THR A 183 19.13 18.58 -18.67
CA THR A 183 20.16 18.48 -17.62
C THR A 183 21.18 17.36 -17.87
N GLY A 184 21.06 16.59 -18.96
CA GLY A 184 21.96 15.49 -19.30
C GLY A 184 21.88 14.28 -18.37
N LYS A 185 20.75 14.10 -17.65
CA LYS A 185 20.56 13.06 -16.63
C LYS A 185 19.60 11.94 -17.05
N LEU A 186 19.08 11.97 -18.27
CA LEU A 186 18.09 10.99 -18.74
C LEU A 186 18.59 9.55 -18.64
N GLU A 187 19.84 9.26 -19.01
CA GLU A 187 20.37 7.90 -18.92
C GLU A 187 20.54 7.43 -17.47
N TRP A 188 20.90 8.33 -16.55
CA TRP A 188 20.94 7.99 -15.12
C TRP A 188 19.55 7.66 -14.59
N ALA A 189 18.53 8.41 -14.99
CA ALA A 189 17.15 8.11 -14.62
C ALA A 189 16.69 6.75 -15.16
N LYS A 190 17.00 6.42 -16.41
CA LYS A 190 16.69 5.10 -16.99
C LYS A 190 17.36 3.95 -16.24
N GLU A 191 18.60 4.11 -15.80
CA GLU A 191 19.28 3.11 -14.96
C GLU A 191 18.54 2.89 -13.63
N GLU A 192 18.10 3.97 -12.98
CA GLU A 192 17.34 3.92 -11.73
C GLU A 192 15.93 3.33 -11.91
N PHE A 193 15.25 3.62 -13.02
CA PHE A 193 13.96 2.99 -13.35
C PHE A 193 14.13 1.48 -13.56
N ASN A 194 15.17 1.07 -14.29
CA ASN A 194 15.51 -0.33 -14.48
C ASN A 194 15.88 -1.04 -13.17
N ASN A 195 16.52 -0.33 -12.24
CA ASN A 195 16.80 -0.86 -10.91
C ASN A 195 15.50 -1.07 -10.11
N SER A 196 14.56 -0.12 -10.17
CA SER A 196 13.26 -0.21 -9.50
C SER A 196 12.46 -1.45 -9.93
N LEU A 197 12.53 -1.81 -11.22
CA LEU A 197 11.94 -3.04 -11.74
C LEU A 197 12.55 -4.33 -11.15
N LYS A 198 13.80 -4.30 -10.68
CA LYS A 198 14.53 -5.48 -10.16
C LYS A 198 14.44 -5.61 -8.64
N ILE A 199 14.03 -4.56 -7.94
CA ILE A 199 13.90 -4.60 -6.48
C ILE A 199 12.84 -5.64 -6.12
N THR A 200 13.21 -6.53 -5.21
CA THR A 200 12.30 -7.48 -4.58
C THR A 200 11.94 -6.98 -3.19
N PRO A 201 10.74 -7.33 -2.68
CA PRO A 201 10.32 -6.91 -1.35
C PRO A 201 11.38 -7.25 -0.31
N PRO A 202 11.73 -6.32 0.60
CA PRO A 202 12.73 -6.59 1.62
C PRO A 202 12.30 -7.78 2.47
N ARG A 203 13.25 -8.67 2.79
CA ARG A 203 12.98 -9.82 3.65
C ARG A 203 12.36 -9.35 4.96
N VAL A 204 11.27 -10.02 5.37
CA VAL A 204 10.64 -9.78 6.68
C VAL A 204 11.72 -9.87 7.74
N LYS A 205 11.84 -8.80 8.55
CA LYS A 205 12.84 -8.76 9.63
C LYS A 205 12.66 -9.95 10.55
N ARG A 206 13.74 -10.41 11.19
CA ARG A 206 13.70 -11.58 12.07
C ARG A 206 12.79 -11.38 13.29
N GLU A 207 12.72 -10.16 13.83
CA GLU A 207 11.94 -9.83 15.02
C GLU A 207 11.11 -8.53 14.82
N PRO A 208 10.07 -8.54 13.97
CA PRO A 208 9.27 -7.37 13.64
C PRO A 208 8.47 -6.84 14.85
N TRP A 209 8.10 -7.74 15.78
CA TRP A 209 7.41 -7.43 17.03
C TRP A 209 8.17 -6.45 17.93
N ARG A 210 9.49 -6.32 17.79
CA ARG A 210 10.30 -5.35 18.56
C ARG A 210 10.00 -3.89 18.23
N ARG A 211 9.31 -3.63 17.12
CA ARG A 211 8.91 -2.28 16.68
C ARG A 211 7.58 -1.82 17.29
N VAL A 212 6.94 -2.62 18.13
CA VAL A 212 5.72 -2.22 18.84
C VAL A 212 5.96 -0.90 19.58
N SER A 213 5.11 0.08 19.29
CA SER A 213 5.16 1.39 19.93
C SER A 213 4.91 1.25 21.43
N GLY A 214 5.72 1.92 22.26
CA GLY A 214 5.62 1.81 23.72
C GLY A 214 6.52 0.75 24.37
N MET A 215 7.38 0.06 23.60
CA MET A 215 8.34 -0.93 24.13
C MET A 215 9.24 -0.41 25.27
N HIS A 216 9.50 0.90 25.33
CA HIS A 216 10.27 1.51 26.43
C HIS A 216 9.64 1.30 27.81
N GLN A 217 8.35 0.97 27.89
CA GLN A 217 7.62 0.71 29.13
C GLN A 217 7.75 -0.74 29.62
N ILE A 218 8.26 -1.64 28.78
CA ILE A 218 8.47 -3.06 29.09
C ILE A 218 9.82 -3.23 29.80
N LYS A 219 9.82 -3.77 31.02
CA LYS A 219 11.00 -3.76 31.89
C LYS A 219 11.54 -5.15 32.20
N SER A 220 10.79 -6.21 31.88
CA SER A 220 11.20 -7.59 32.11
C SER A 220 11.20 -8.44 30.84
N ARG A 221 12.06 -9.47 30.82
CA ARG A 221 12.10 -10.47 29.74
C ARG A 221 10.78 -11.25 29.61
N PHE A 222 10.08 -11.44 30.73
CA PHE A 222 8.75 -12.05 30.75
C PHE A 222 7.72 -11.18 30.02
N GLU A 223 7.61 -9.90 30.35
CA GLU A 223 6.72 -8.98 29.65
C GLU A 223 7.07 -8.88 28.17
N LEU A 224 8.37 -8.91 27.84
CA LEU A 224 8.83 -8.94 26.46
C LEU A 224 8.39 -10.21 25.71
N ALA A 225 8.38 -11.37 26.40
CA ALA A 225 7.82 -12.60 25.86
C ALA A 225 6.33 -12.46 25.59
N LEU A 226 5.56 -11.90 26.54
CA LEU A 226 4.12 -11.66 26.34
C LEU A 226 3.84 -10.73 25.16
N VAL A 227 4.60 -9.65 25.00
CA VAL A 227 4.47 -8.75 23.83
C VAL A 227 4.73 -9.50 22.54
N ARG A 228 5.78 -10.35 22.48
CA ARG A 228 6.06 -11.19 21.31
C ARG A 228 4.89 -12.11 20.98
N GLU A 229 4.35 -12.83 21.97
CA GLU A 229 3.25 -13.79 21.74
C GLU A 229 1.97 -13.09 21.28
N ILE A 230 1.58 -12.00 21.95
CA ILE A 230 0.39 -11.22 21.57
C ILE A 230 0.57 -10.61 20.18
N TRP A 231 1.73 -10.03 19.89
CA TRP A 231 2.01 -9.47 18.57
C TRP A 231 1.93 -10.53 17.48
N THR A 232 2.49 -11.71 17.72
CA THR A 232 2.51 -12.83 16.76
C THR A 232 1.10 -13.35 16.49
N ALA A 233 0.31 -13.53 17.55
CA ALA A 233 -1.08 -13.92 17.40
C ALA A 233 -1.92 -12.84 16.71
N ARG A 234 -1.68 -11.56 17.02
CA ARG A 234 -2.30 -10.42 16.32
C ARG A 234 -2.00 -10.45 14.84
N ASP A 235 -0.74 -10.61 14.46
CA ASP A 235 -0.33 -10.67 13.05
C ASP A 235 -1.00 -11.85 12.32
N LYS A 236 -1.09 -13.02 12.96
CA LYS A 236 -1.81 -14.17 12.41
C LYS A 236 -3.29 -13.86 12.18
N VAL A 237 -4.00 -13.42 13.21
CA VAL A 237 -5.45 -13.14 13.10
C VAL A 237 -5.73 -11.99 12.13
N ALA A 238 -4.89 -10.95 12.13
CA ALA A 238 -4.97 -9.83 11.21
C ALA A 238 -4.85 -10.30 9.74
N ARG A 239 -3.92 -11.23 9.46
CA ARG A 239 -3.78 -11.87 8.15
C ARG A 239 -5.00 -12.68 7.78
N ASP A 240 -5.47 -13.54 8.70
CA ASP A 240 -6.59 -14.46 8.45
C ASP A 240 -7.91 -13.71 8.18
N LEU A 241 -8.11 -12.56 8.84
CA LEU A 241 -9.30 -11.70 8.66
C LEU A 241 -9.13 -10.59 7.62
N ASP A 242 -7.94 -10.45 7.04
CA ASP A 242 -7.53 -9.33 6.20
C ASP A 242 -7.88 -7.95 6.82
N ILE A 243 -7.41 -7.69 8.04
CA ILE A 243 -7.59 -6.43 8.77
C ILE A 243 -6.23 -5.91 9.21
N ALA A 244 -6.00 -4.61 9.07
CA ALA A 244 -4.76 -3.99 9.52
C ALA A 244 -4.48 -4.32 11.00
N PRO A 245 -3.26 -4.81 11.38
CA PRO A 245 -2.99 -5.27 12.73
C PRO A 245 -3.31 -4.24 13.82
N GLY A 246 -3.00 -2.95 13.56
CA GLY A 246 -3.31 -1.87 14.50
C GLY A 246 -4.80 -1.59 14.71
N ARG A 247 -5.66 -1.93 13.73
CA ARG A 247 -7.12 -1.87 13.87
C ARG A 247 -7.69 -3.08 14.60
N LEU A 248 -7.07 -4.24 14.47
CA LEU A 248 -7.44 -5.42 15.24
C LEU A 248 -7.12 -5.22 16.72
N LEU A 249 -5.87 -4.90 17.03
CA LEU A 249 -5.39 -4.67 18.39
C LEU A 249 -4.22 -3.68 18.36
N SER A 250 -4.42 -2.44 18.82
CA SER A 250 -3.37 -1.42 18.73
C SER A 250 -2.17 -1.73 19.63
N ASP A 251 -1.00 -1.22 19.26
CA ASP A 251 0.23 -1.38 20.05
C ASP A 251 0.05 -0.89 21.50
N ALA A 252 -0.67 0.21 21.69
CA ALA A 252 -0.98 0.74 23.02
C ALA A 252 -1.78 -0.25 23.87
N VAL A 253 -2.75 -0.97 23.27
CA VAL A 253 -3.52 -2.00 23.96
C VAL A 253 -2.61 -3.17 24.35
N ILE A 254 -1.72 -3.62 23.45
CA ILE A 254 -0.76 -4.70 23.74
C ILE A 254 0.09 -4.34 24.97
N ILE A 255 0.70 -3.15 24.98
CA ILE A 255 1.56 -2.70 26.08
C ILE A 255 0.78 -2.66 27.40
N GLU A 256 -0.43 -2.10 27.40
CA GLU A 256 -1.22 -1.96 28.62
C GLU A 256 -1.70 -3.32 29.16
N LEU A 257 -2.13 -4.25 28.29
CA LEU A 257 -2.48 -5.61 28.69
C LEU A 257 -1.32 -6.32 29.39
N VAL A 258 -0.11 -6.19 28.84
CA VAL A 258 1.11 -6.80 29.39
C VAL A 258 1.54 -6.14 30.71
N GLN A 259 1.36 -4.84 30.87
CA GLN A 259 1.69 -4.14 32.11
C GLN A 259 0.69 -4.42 33.24
N LYS A 260 -0.61 -4.48 32.91
CA LYS A 260 -1.67 -4.69 33.90
C LYS A 260 -1.73 -6.12 34.41
N LYS A 261 -1.34 -7.11 33.59
CA LYS A 261 -1.28 -8.53 33.94
C LYS A 261 -2.58 -9.00 34.61
N PRO A 262 -3.73 -8.91 33.92
CA PRO A 262 -4.99 -9.36 34.48
C PRO A 262 -4.89 -10.83 34.92
N GLN A 263 -5.48 -11.16 36.07
CA GLN A 263 -5.45 -12.49 36.68
C GLN A 263 -6.72 -13.30 36.36
N SER A 264 -7.74 -12.68 35.77
CA SER A 264 -8.91 -13.38 35.21
C SER A 264 -9.40 -12.75 33.91
N PHE A 265 -10.27 -13.46 33.20
CA PHE A 265 -10.92 -12.93 32.00
C PHE A 265 -11.80 -11.72 32.31
N GLU A 266 -12.48 -11.73 33.47
CA GLU A 266 -13.31 -10.64 33.95
C GLU A 266 -12.47 -9.38 34.21
N GLU A 267 -11.29 -9.53 34.84
CA GLU A 267 -10.37 -8.41 35.06
C GLU A 267 -9.89 -7.80 33.74
N LEU A 268 -9.60 -8.63 32.73
CA LEU A 268 -9.26 -8.17 31.39
C LEU A 268 -10.38 -7.32 30.77
N LEU A 269 -11.65 -7.73 30.92
CA LEU A 269 -12.80 -7.00 30.39
C LEU A 269 -13.02 -5.64 31.08
N GLU A 270 -12.65 -5.53 32.36
CA GLU A 270 -12.79 -4.27 33.12
C GLU A 270 -11.65 -3.27 32.87
N LEU A 271 -10.57 -3.68 32.19
CA LEU A 271 -9.51 -2.76 31.82
C LEU A 271 -10.06 -1.62 30.96
N LYS A 272 -9.79 -0.38 31.39
CA LYS A 272 -10.23 0.84 30.71
C LYS A 272 -9.87 0.82 29.22
N VAL A 273 -8.64 0.41 28.89
CA VAL A 273 -8.17 0.33 27.50
C VAL A 273 -8.96 -0.66 26.65
N VAL A 274 -9.42 -1.77 27.22
CA VAL A 274 -10.25 -2.76 26.54
C VAL A 274 -11.62 -2.14 26.27
N ARG A 275 -12.26 -1.58 27.31
CA ARG A 275 -13.58 -0.94 27.20
C ARG A 275 -13.60 0.23 26.21
N GLU A 276 -12.51 1.00 26.12
CA GLU A 276 -12.43 2.19 25.29
C GLU A 276 -11.98 1.91 23.85
N ARG A 277 -11.17 0.87 23.60
CA ARG A 277 -10.52 0.65 22.29
C ARG A 277 -10.97 -0.62 21.56
N ILE A 278 -11.60 -1.58 22.25
CA ILE A 278 -12.15 -2.79 21.65
C ILE A 278 -13.67 -2.58 21.51
N ARG A 279 -14.08 -2.07 20.35
CA ARG A 279 -15.46 -1.61 20.09
C ARG A 279 -16.19 -2.48 19.08
N HIS A 280 -15.48 -2.94 18.06
CA HIS A 280 -16.05 -3.71 16.97
C HIS A 280 -16.12 -5.20 17.31
N ASP A 281 -17.09 -5.90 16.73
CA ASP A 281 -17.34 -7.30 17.08
C ASP A 281 -16.20 -8.23 16.67
N TYR A 282 -15.50 -7.93 15.57
CA TYR A 282 -14.28 -8.63 15.17
C TYR A 282 -13.10 -8.44 16.16
N GLN A 283 -13.10 -7.38 16.96
CA GLN A 283 -12.10 -7.20 18.02
C GLN A 283 -12.53 -7.97 19.28
N LYS A 284 -13.84 -7.94 19.59
CA LYS A 284 -14.42 -8.63 20.74
C LYS A 284 -14.31 -10.15 20.62
N SER A 285 -14.43 -10.71 19.42
CA SER A 285 -14.27 -12.14 19.16
C SER A 285 -12.90 -12.66 19.61
N GLU A 286 -11.87 -11.81 19.53
CA GLU A 286 -10.49 -12.17 19.86
C GLU A 286 -10.09 -11.95 21.32
N LEU A 287 -10.97 -11.43 22.17
CA LEU A 287 -10.67 -11.21 23.59
C LEU A 287 -10.25 -12.51 24.31
N LYS A 288 -10.89 -13.63 23.96
CA LYS A 288 -10.52 -14.95 24.49
C LYS A 288 -9.14 -15.40 24.00
N THR A 289 -8.78 -15.07 22.75
CA THR A 289 -7.45 -15.31 22.18
C THR A 289 -6.39 -14.56 22.97
N TRP A 290 -6.59 -13.26 23.23
CA TRP A 290 -5.65 -12.43 24.00
C TRP A 290 -5.52 -12.90 25.45
N TRP A 291 -6.63 -13.26 26.07
CA TRP A 291 -6.64 -13.83 27.41
C TRP A 291 -5.83 -15.12 27.51
N LYS A 292 -6.05 -16.06 26.59
CA LYS A 292 -5.33 -17.34 26.57
C LYS A 292 -3.81 -17.15 26.49
N ILE A 293 -3.35 -16.14 25.74
CA ILE A 293 -1.92 -15.82 25.61
C ILE A 293 -1.38 -15.22 26.92
N LEU A 294 -2.12 -14.28 27.53
CA LEU A 294 -1.71 -13.67 28.80
C LEU A 294 -1.66 -14.71 29.93
N SER A 295 -2.68 -15.56 30.05
CA SER A 295 -2.75 -16.59 31.08
C SER A 295 -1.73 -17.71 30.84
N GLY A 296 -1.55 -18.14 29.59
CA GLY A 296 -0.59 -19.19 29.21
C GLY A 296 0.87 -18.70 29.21
N GLY A 297 1.11 -17.39 29.18
CA GLY A 297 2.45 -16.84 29.16
C GLY A 297 3.31 -17.22 30.37
N TYR A 298 2.67 -17.48 31.51
CA TYR A 298 3.34 -17.97 32.73
C TYR A 298 3.93 -19.38 32.58
N GLU A 299 3.50 -20.14 31.58
CA GLU A 299 4.03 -21.48 31.26
C GLU A 299 5.26 -21.42 30.32
N ILE A 300 5.61 -20.23 29.79
CA ILE A 300 6.77 -20.06 28.92
C ILE A 300 8.05 -20.18 29.76
N ASP A 301 8.86 -21.20 29.48
CA ASP A 301 10.17 -21.38 30.11
C ASP A 301 11.05 -20.14 29.94
N GLN A 302 11.77 -19.75 31.01
CA GLN A 302 12.63 -18.57 31.03
C GLN A 302 13.75 -18.61 29.97
N SER A 303 14.15 -19.81 29.53
CA SER A 303 15.11 -20.01 28.44
C SER A 303 14.58 -19.47 27.10
N HIS A 304 13.26 -19.45 26.91
CA HIS A 304 12.60 -18.99 25.68
C HIS A 304 12.22 -17.50 25.72
N TRP A 305 12.44 -16.82 26.85
CA TRP A 305 12.18 -15.38 26.94
C TRP A 305 13.20 -14.61 26.10
N PRO A 306 12.76 -13.65 25.27
CA PRO A 306 13.67 -12.89 24.42
C PRO A 306 14.68 -12.06 25.24
N GLU A 307 15.83 -11.78 24.64
CA GLU A 307 16.79 -10.82 25.20
C GLU A 307 16.22 -9.40 25.16
N MET A 308 16.47 -8.59 26.20
CA MET A 308 15.98 -7.21 26.29
C MET A 308 16.54 -6.30 25.20
N ARG A 309 17.79 -6.54 24.78
CA ARG A 309 18.41 -5.85 23.65
C ARG A 309 18.48 -6.83 22.48
N ALA A 310 18.03 -6.41 21.31
CA ALA A 310 18.26 -7.18 20.09
C ALA A 310 19.75 -7.13 19.74
N ARG A 311 20.32 -8.26 19.29
CA ARG A 311 21.55 -8.20 18.50
C ARG A 311 21.18 -7.58 17.17
N GLY A 312 21.80 -6.45 16.81
CA GLY A 312 21.46 -5.75 15.58
C GLY A 312 21.64 -6.65 14.36
N ASP A 313 20.79 -6.51 13.35
CA ASP A 313 20.92 -7.19 12.05
C ASP A 313 22.07 -6.61 11.19
N GLY A 314 22.93 -5.77 11.76
CA GLY A 314 24.04 -5.09 11.09
C GLY A 314 25.40 -5.62 11.54
N VAL A 315 26.40 -5.51 10.66
CA VAL A 315 27.81 -5.74 11.01
C VAL A 315 28.21 -4.72 12.09
N PRO A 316 28.95 -5.11 13.14
CA PRO A 316 29.50 -4.16 14.11
C PRO A 316 30.33 -3.07 13.41
N PRO A 317 30.36 -1.83 13.93
CA PRO A 317 31.15 -0.74 13.36
C PRO A 317 32.66 -1.03 13.33
#